data_AF-A0A3N5HGA0-F1
#
_entry.id   AF-A0A3N5HGA0-F1
#
_cell.length_a   1.000
_cell.length_b   1.000
_cell.length_c   1.000
_cell.angle_alpha   90.00
_cell.angle_beta   90.00
_cell.angle_gamma   90.00
#
_symmetry.space_group_name_H-M   'P 1'
#
loop_
_entity.id
_entity.type
_entity.pdbx_description
1 polymer ?
#
loop_
_entity_poly.entity_id
_entity_poly.type
_entity_poly.pdbx_seq_one_letter_code
_entity_poly.pdbx_strand_id
1 'polypeptide(L)'
;MSTDEAAPAYVPPPAIKINEIGFDDIRAALRAGWRDFTRAPLIGLFFGAIYVTGGILILLLLSVYHQPWWIIPIAVGFPLIGPFVAVGLYEVSRRLAAGQPIVWGEVLSVIWAQRSRQIGWMAFVVLFIFWMWLYEVRMLLAIFLGFKSF
;
A
#
# COMPACT_ATOMS: atom_id res chain seq x y z
N MET A 1 -36.71 52.86 12.25
CA MET A 1 -35.38 53.00 11.62
C MET A 1 -34.72 51.63 11.73
N SER A 2 -34.99 50.77 10.75
CA SER A 2 -34.46 49.40 10.69
C SER A 2 -33.00 49.49 10.25
N THR A 3 -32.08 49.11 11.14
CA THR A 3 -30.68 48.87 10.79
C THR A 3 -30.62 47.66 9.87
N ASP A 4 -30.42 47.90 8.57
CA ASP A 4 -30.00 46.88 7.61
C ASP A 4 -28.62 46.38 8.06
N GLU A 5 -28.60 45.26 8.76
CA GLU A 5 -27.39 44.55 9.12
C GLU A 5 -26.88 43.86 7.85
N ALA A 6 -25.98 44.54 7.14
CA ALA A 6 -25.38 44.05 5.90
C ALA A 6 -24.76 42.66 6.15
N ALA A 7 -25.30 41.65 5.47
CA ALA A 7 -24.80 40.28 5.53
C ALA A 7 -23.29 40.24 5.21
N PRO A 8 -22.50 39.45 5.94
CA PRO A 8 -21.06 39.40 5.75
C PRO A 8 -20.71 39.03 4.31
N ALA A 9 -19.80 39.80 3.70
CA ALA A 9 -19.35 39.58 2.34
C ALA A 9 -18.72 38.18 2.19
N TYR A 10 -19.21 37.40 1.23
CA TYR A 10 -18.65 36.09 0.89
C TYR A 10 -17.23 36.26 0.34
N VAL A 11 -16.25 35.63 1.01
CA VAL A 11 -14.87 35.53 0.54
C VAL A 11 -14.69 34.16 -0.12
N PRO A 12 -14.47 34.08 -1.44
CA PRO A 12 -14.25 32.80 -2.11
C PRO A 12 -12.97 32.14 -1.57
N PRO A 13 -12.97 30.80 -1.39
CA PRO A 13 -11.76 30.07 -0.99
C PRO A 13 -10.61 30.35 -1.98
N PRO A 14 -9.36 30.43 -1.51
CA PRO A 14 -8.21 30.59 -2.39
C PRO A 14 -8.20 29.47 -3.45
N ALA A 15 -8.00 29.87 -4.72
CA ALA A 15 -8.01 28.93 -5.84
C ALA A 15 -6.94 27.85 -5.66
N ILE A 16 -7.33 26.58 -5.84
CA ILE A 16 -6.41 25.44 -5.79
C ILE A 16 -5.42 25.57 -6.95
N LYS A 17 -4.14 25.76 -6.62
CA LYS A 17 -3.07 25.76 -7.62
C LYS A 17 -2.76 24.32 -8.03
N ILE A 18 -3.11 23.97 -9.26
CA ILE A 18 -2.74 22.69 -9.88
C ILE A 18 -1.32 22.83 -10.41
N ASN A 19 -0.40 21.99 -9.93
CA ASN A 19 0.97 21.95 -10.45
C ASN A 19 1.07 20.96 -11.61
N GLU A 20 1.81 21.30 -12.65
CA GLU A 20 2.18 20.36 -13.70
C GLU A 20 3.25 19.40 -13.16
N ILE A 21 3.06 18.10 -13.42
CA ILE A 21 3.97 17.04 -12.97
C ILE A 21 4.72 16.54 -14.20
N GLY A 22 6.06 16.53 -14.12
CA GLY A 22 6.94 16.07 -15.18
C GLY A 22 7.73 14.80 -14.80
N PHE A 23 8.55 14.32 -15.74
CA PHE A 23 9.46 13.20 -15.49
C PHE A 23 10.53 13.51 -14.44
N ASP A 24 10.89 14.79 -14.27
CA ASP A 24 11.89 15.21 -13.27
C ASP A 24 11.38 15.01 -11.84
N ASP A 25 10.08 15.13 -11.61
CA ASP A 25 9.47 14.84 -10.30
C ASP A 25 9.63 13.37 -9.91
N ILE A 26 9.54 12.46 -10.88
CA ILE A 26 9.77 11.02 -10.65
C ILE A 26 11.21 10.78 -10.21
N ARG A 27 12.18 11.38 -10.91
CA ARG A 27 13.60 11.28 -10.57
C ARG A 27 13.89 11.89 -9.21
N ALA A 28 13.27 13.03 -8.90
CA ALA A 28 13.39 13.69 -7.60
C ALA A 28 12.82 12.81 -6.47
N ALA A 29 11.65 12.21 -6.68
CA ALA A 29 11.02 11.32 -5.72
C ALA A 29 11.86 10.06 -5.45
N LEU A 30 12.41 9.43 -6.49
CA LEU A 30 13.31 8.27 -6.34
C LEU A 30 14.58 8.63 -5.57
N ARG A 31 15.19 9.78 -5.88
CA ARG A 31 16.39 10.26 -5.17
C ARG A 31 16.08 10.57 -3.70
N ALA A 32 14.92 11.16 -3.41
CA ALA A 32 14.47 11.41 -2.06
C ALA A 32 14.26 10.10 -1.28
N GLY A 33 13.55 9.13 -1.87
CA GLY A 33 13.35 7.81 -1.28
C GLY A 33 14.67 7.07 -1.02
N TRP A 34 15.64 7.15 -1.93
CA TRP A 34 16.97 6.58 -1.73
C TRP A 34 17.70 7.23 -0.55
N ARG A 35 17.66 8.57 -0.46
CA ARG A 35 18.25 9.30 0.67
C ARG A 35 17.61 8.90 2.00
N ASP A 36 16.28 8.76 2.03
CA ASP A 36 15.55 8.37 3.24
C ASP A 36 15.90 6.94 3.65
N PHE A 37 16.05 6.02 2.69
CA PHE A 37 16.54 4.65 2.93
C PHE A 37 17.96 4.65 3.53
N THR A 38 18.89 5.44 2.99
CA THR A 38 20.27 5.51 3.55
C THR A 38 20.33 6.11 4.95
N ARG A 39 19.37 6.97 5.32
CA ARG A 39 19.28 7.56 6.66
C ARG A 39 18.62 6.62 7.68
N ALA A 40 17.74 5.73 7.24
CA ALA A 40 17.02 4.79 8.09
C ALA A 40 17.08 3.33 7.54
N PRO A 41 18.29 2.77 7.34
CA PRO A 41 18.45 1.51 6.61
C PRO A 41 17.79 0.32 7.31
N LEU A 42 17.76 0.30 8.65
CA LEU A 42 17.18 -0.80 9.41
C LEU A 42 15.67 -0.95 9.15
N ILE A 43 14.95 0.15 9.01
CA ILE A 43 13.50 0.09 8.74
C ILE A 43 13.24 -0.33 7.30
N GLY A 44 14.01 0.23 6.35
CA GLY A 44 13.95 -0.21 4.96
C GLY A 44 14.25 -1.69 4.79
N LEU A 45 15.28 -2.20 5.48
CA LEU A 45 15.64 -3.63 5.49
C LEU A 45 14.56 -4.49 6.14
N PHE A 46 13.96 -4.03 7.24
CA PHE A 46 12.85 -4.76 7.88
C PHE A 46 11.67 -4.96 6.92
N PHE A 47 11.20 -3.88 6.29
CA PHE A 47 10.11 -3.98 5.32
C PHE A 47 10.50 -4.78 4.06
N GLY A 48 11.74 -4.62 3.58
CA GLY A 48 12.28 -5.44 2.49
C GLY A 48 12.35 -6.92 2.85
N ALA A 49 12.70 -7.25 4.10
CA ALA A 49 12.77 -8.63 4.59
C ALA A 49 11.40 -9.31 4.60
N ILE A 50 10.31 -8.58 4.86
CA ILE A 50 8.95 -9.13 4.73
C ILE A 50 8.70 -9.61 3.30
N TYR A 51 9.09 -8.81 2.29
CA TYR A 51 8.94 -9.17 0.88
C TYR A 51 9.84 -10.34 0.47
N VAL A 52 11.11 -10.29 0.87
CA VAL A 52 12.07 -11.37 0.57
C VAL A 52 11.61 -12.68 1.19
N THR A 53 11.20 -12.66 2.46
CA THR A 53 10.73 -13.84 3.19
C THR A 53 9.45 -14.38 2.56
N GLY A 54 8.50 -13.51 2.21
CA GLY A 54 7.29 -13.91 1.50
C GLY A 54 7.62 -14.57 0.16
N GLY A 55 8.46 -13.97 -0.67
CA GLY A 55 8.87 -14.55 -1.95
C GLY A 55 9.56 -15.91 -1.81
N ILE A 56 10.49 -16.04 -0.86
CA ILE A 56 11.15 -17.32 -0.55
C ILE A 56 10.14 -18.37 -0.11
N LEU A 57 9.21 -18.01 0.78
CA LEU A 57 8.17 -18.92 1.25
C LEU A 57 7.31 -19.43 0.09
N ILE A 58 6.94 -18.54 -0.83
CA ILE A 58 6.18 -18.90 -2.04
C ILE A 58 6.96 -19.89 -2.90
N LEU A 59 8.24 -19.62 -3.16
CA LEU A 59 9.11 -20.53 -3.93
C LEU A 59 9.24 -21.90 -3.27
N LEU A 60 9.40 -21.95 -1.94
CA LEU A 60 9.49 -23.19 -1.18
C LEU A 60 8.18 -23.97 -1.24
N LEU A 61 7.03 -23.32 -1.05
CA LEU A 61 5.71 -23.95 -1.17
C LEU A 61 5.53 -24.56 -2.57
N LEU A 62 5.86 -23.83 -3.62
CA LEU A 62 5.72 -24.34 -4.99
C LEU A 62 6.65 -25.53 -5.26
N SER A 63 7.84 -25.51 -4.68
CA SER A 63 8.84 -26.59 -4.83
C SER A 63 8.42 -27.86 -4.10
N VAL A 64 7.84 -27.74 -2.89
CA VAL A 64 7.45 -28.89 -2.04
C VAL A 64 6.14 -29.52 -2.51
N TYR A 65 5.15 -28.71 -2.89
CA TYR A 65 3.82 -29.23 -3.20
C TYR A 65 3.69 -29.74 -4.65
N HIS A 66 4.70 -29.55 -5.52
CA HIS A 66 4.67 -29.92 -6.94
C HIS A 66 3.42 -29.44 -7.70
N GLN A 67 2.77 -28.38 -7.21
CA GLN A 67 1.53 -27.82 -7.73
C GLN A 67 1.80 -26.41 -8.27
N PRO A 68 2.48 -26.28 -9.42
CA PRO A 68 2.88 -24.98 -9.96
C PRO A 68 1.69 -24.06 -10.22
N TRP A 69 0.50 -24.61 -10.43
CA TRP A 69 -0.75 -23.86 -10.65
C TRP A 69 -1.13 -22.94 -9.49
N TRP A 70 -0.70 -23.24 -8.26
CA TRP A 70 -0.92 -22.36 -7.10
C TRP A 70 -0.08 -21.09 -7.12
N ILE A 71 0.87 -20.96 -8.05
CA ILE A 71 1.67 -19.73 -8.18
C ILE A 71 0.80 -18.52 -8.50
N ILE A 72 -0.27 -18.70 -9.28
CA ILE A 72 -1.13 -17.60 -9.73
C ILE A 72 -1.83 -16.93 -8.55
N PRO A 73 -2.62 -17.63 -7.71
CA PRO A 73 -3.24 -17.01 -6.54
C PRO A 73 -2.21 -16.46 -5.56
N ILE A 74 -1.12 -17.17 -5.34
CA ILE A 74 -0.13 -16.79 -4.34
C ILE A 74 0.65 -15.54 -4.79
N ALA A 75 1.05 -15.47 -6.05
CA ALA A 75 1.77 -14.32 -6.61
C ALA A 75 0.88 -13.07 -6.71
N VAL A 76 -0.43 -13.24 -7.00
CA VAL A 76 -1.36 -12.10 -7.04
C VAL A 76 -1.81 -11.67 -5.64
N GLY A 77 -1.89 -12.59 -4.68
CA GLY A 77 -2.25 -12.28 -3.30
C GLY A 77 -1.11 -11.62 -2.51
N PHE A 78 0.14 -11.94 -2.82
CA PHE A 78 1.32 -11.41 -2.11
C PHE A 78 1.41 -9.87 -2.09
N PRO A 79 1.18 -9.14 -3.20
CA PRO A 79 1.17 -7.68 -3.21
C PRO A 79 0.13 -7.01 -2.31
N LEU A 80 -0.88 -7.73 -1.80
CA LEU A 80 -1.91 -7.16 -0.91
C LEU A 80 -1.35 -6.63 0.42
N ILE A 81 -0.16 -7.08 0.81
CA ILE A 81 0.55 -6.56 1.99
C ILE A 81 1.18 -5.18 1.70
N GLY A 82 1.38 -4.83 0.44
CA GLY A 82 2.12 -3.65 0.03
C GLY A 82 1.58 -2.30 0.49
N PRO A 83 0.27 -2.03 0.47
CA PRO A 83 -0.28 -0.80 1.04
C PRO A 83 0.09 -0.61 2.51
N PHE A 84 0.15 -1.68 3.30
CA PHE A 84 0.53 -1.59 4.72
C PHE A 84 2.02 -1.28 4.89
N VAL A 85 2.87 -1.89 4.06
CA VAL A 85 4.31 -1.60 4.05
C VAL A 85 4.57 -0.17 3.61
N ALA A 86 3.87 0.30 2.56
CA ALA A 86 3.98 1.67 2.07
C ALA A 86 3.64 2.71 3.15
N VAL A 87 2.59 2.48 3.94
CA VAL A 87 2.24 3.36 5.08
C VAL A 87 3.40 3.47 6.08
N GLY A 88 4.04 2.35 6.41
CA GLY A 88 5.20 2.36 7.30
C GLY A 88 6.37 3.17 6.75
N LEU A 89 6.68 3.01 5.46
CA LEU A 89 7.74 3.77 4.79
C LEU A 89 7.41 5.27 4.64
N TYR A 90 6.14 5.60 4.40
CA TYR A 90 5.68 6.99 4.34
C TYR A 90 5.80 7.68 5.70
N GLU A 91 5.51 6.97 6.79
CA GLU A 91 5.67 7.52 8.13
C GLU A 91 7.13 7.81 8.45
N VAL A 92 8.04 6.92 8.08
CA VAL A 92 9.49 7.12 8.23
C VAL A 92 9.95 8.34 7.44
N SER A 93 9.55 8.43 6.17
CA SER A 93 9.91 9.56 5.29
C SER A 93 9.34 10.88 5.84
N ARG A 94 8.12 10.87 6.38
CA ARG A 94 7.48 12.02 7.02
C ARG A 94 8.26 12.50 8.25
N ARG A 95 8.66 11.58 9.13
CA ARG A 95 9.46 11.89 10.32
C ARG A 95 10.84 12.45 9.97
N LEU A 96 11.49 11.83 8.99
CA LEU A 96 12.77 12.31 8.45
C LEU A 96 12.65 13.72 7.87
N ALA A 97 11.58 14.02 7.14
CA ALA A 97 11.30 15.35 6.61
C ALA A 97 11.02 16.38 7.72
N ALA A 98 10.36 15.97 8.81
CA ALA A 98 10.09 16.82 9.97
C ALA A 98 11.28 16.93 10.96
N GLY A 99 12.40 16.27 10.70
CA GLY A 99 13.56 16.24 11.60
C GLY A 99 13.30 15.53 12.94
N GLN A 100 12.25 14.71 13.01
CA GLN A 100 11.87 13.99 14.22
C GLN A 100 12.67 12.70 14.38
N PRO A 101 12.97 12.27 15.63
CA PRO A 101 13.64 10.99 15.86
C PRO A 101 12.75 9.83 15.37
N ILE A 102 13.42 8.83 14.79
CA ILE A 102 12.76 7.63 14.31
C ILE A 102 12.62 6.66 15.49
N VAL A 103 11.43 6.61 16.08
CA VAL A 103 11.10 5.72 17.19
C VAL A 103 10.25 4.56 16.67
N TRP A 104 10.75 3.33 16.74
CA TRP A 104 10.10 2.12 16.23
C TRP A 104 8.67 1.93 16.73
N GLY A 105 8.46 2.13 18.04
CA GLY A 105 7.14 1.99 18.66
C GLY A 105 6.11 2.96 18.08
N GLU A 106 6.54 4.15 17.65
CA GLU A 106 5.64 5.14 17.07
C GLU A 106 5.37 4.91 15.59
N VAL A 107 6.34 4.39 14.83
CA VAL A 107 6.09 3.95 13.45
C VAL A 107 5.08 2.80 13.44
N LEU A 108 5.25 1.82 14.34
CA LEU A 108 4.34 0.68 14.44
C LEU A 108 2.95 1.08 14.96
N SER A 109 2.88 2.02 15.91
CA SER A 109 1.60 2.52 16.41
C SER A 109 0.83 3.31 15.36
N VAL A 110 1.51 4.08 14.50
CA VAL A 110 0.88 4.77 13.37
C VAL A 110 0.37 3.78 12.33
N ILE A 111 1.14 2.73 12.00
CA ILE A 111 0.66 1.65 11.11
C ILE A 111 -0.60 1.00 11.71
N TRP A 112 -0.59 0.71 13.01
CA TRP A 112 -1.72 0.11 13.71
C TRP A 112 -2.94 1.05 13.79
N ALA A 113 -2.72 2.35 13.97
CA ALA A 113 -3.78 3.36 13.99
C ALA A 113 -4.36 3.64 12.61
N GLN A 114 -3.54 3.59 11.54
CA GLN A 114 -4.01 3.76 10.15
C GLN A 114 -4.70 2.52 9.60
N ARG A 115 -4.41 1.33 10.16
CA ARG A 115 -5.16 0.09 9.90
C ARG A 115 -6.66 0.27 10.16
N SER A 116 -7.06 1.11 11.13
CA SER A 116 -8.44 1.11 11.63
C SER A 116 -9.43 1.98 10.84
N ARG A 117 -9.01 2.89 9.95
CA ARG A 117 -9.95 3.90 9.42
C ARG A 117 -10.29 3.80 7.94
N GLN A 118 -9.31 3.79 7.03
CA GLN A 118 -9.59 3.81 5.58
C GLN A 118 -8.74 2.81 4.81
N ILE A 119 -7.45 2.72 5.13
CA ILE A 119 -6.54 1.81 4.44
C ILE A 119 -6.88 0.35 4.76
N GLY A 120 -7.28 0.04 6.00
CA GLY A 120 -7.77 -1.29 6.35
C GLY A 120 -9.03 -1.68 5.59
N TRP A 121 -9.96 -0.74 5.37
CA TRP A 121 -11.17 -0.99 4.58
C TRP A 121 -10.86 -1.19 3.10
N MET A 122 -10.00 -0.35 2.51
CA MET A 122 -9.55 -0.53 1.13
C MET A 122 -8.84 -1.88 0.95
N ALA A 123 -7.93 -2.23 1.85
CA ALA A 123 -7.25 -3.51 1.82
C ALA A 123 -8.24 -4.69 1.97
N PHE A 124 -9.24 -4.57 2.84
CA PHE A 124 -10.30 -5.56 3.00
C PHE A 124 -11.13 -5.71 1.71
N VAL A 125 -11.56 -4.61 1.11
CA VAL A 125 -12.32 -4.62 -0.15
C VAL A 125 -11.49 -5.23 -1.28
N VAL A 126 -10.20 -4.87 -1.39
CA VAL A 126 -9.30 -5.44 -2.39
C VAL A 126 -9.10 -6.94 -2.15
N LEU A 127 -8.92 -7.38 -0.90
CA LEU A 127 -8.82 -8.80 -0.54
C LEU A 127 -10.11 -9.55 -0.86
N PHE A 128 -11.27 -8.95 -0.58
CA PHE A 128 -12.58 -9.53 -0.88
C PHE A 128 -12.80 -9.69 -2.39
N ILE A 129 -12.53 -8.65 -3.18
CA ILE A 129 -12.59 -8.69 -4.65
C ILE A 129 -11.62 -9.72 -5.19
N PHE A 130 -10.41 -9.79 -4.64
CA PHE A 130 -9.42 -10.78 -5.02
C PHE A 130 -9.90 -12.21 -4.75
N TRP A 131 -10.52 -12.47 -3.60
CA TRP A 131 -11.06 -13.79 -3.27
C TRP A 131 -12.24 -14.16 -4.18
N MET A 132 -13.14 -13.21 -4.45
CA MET A 132 -14.22 -13.39 -5.42
C MET A 132 -13.65 -13.74 -6.80
N TRP A 133 -12.63 -13.00 -7.26
CA TRP A 133 -11.95 -13.28 -8.52
C TRP A 133 -11.30 -14.66 -8.55
N LEU A 134 -10.65 -15.11 -7.46
CA LEU A 134 -10.10 -16.47 -7.39
C LEU A 134 -11.18 -17.54 -7.55
N TYR A 135 -12.36 -17.31 -6.96
CA TYR A 135 -13.49 -18.21 -7.11
C TYR A 135 -14.00 -18.24 -8.55
N GLU A 136 -14.14 -17.08 -9.19
CA GLU A 136 -14.52 -16.97 -10.61
C GLU A 136 -13.53 -17.70 -11.52
N VAL A 137 -12.22 -17.49 -11.34
CA VAL A 137 -11.18 -18.21 -12.11
C VAL A 137 -11.32 -19.71 -11.92
N ARG A 138 -11.56 -20.17 -10.69
CA ARG A 138 -11.71 -21.60 -10.39
C ARG A 138 -13.00 -22.18 -11.00
N MET A 139 -14.10 -21.43 -10.98
CA MET A 139 -15.35 -21.80 -11.64
C MET A 139 -15.18 -21.89 -13.16
N LEU A 140 -14.55 -20.89 -13.78
CA LEU A 140 -14.27 -20.89 -15.21
C LEU A 140 -13.38 -22.08 -15.60
N LEU A 141 -12.30 -22.34 -14.87
CA LEU A 141 -11.46 -23.52 -15.09
C LEU A 141 -12.27 -24.82 -14.98
N ALA A 142 -13.14 -24.95 -13.98
CA ALA A 142 -13.97 -26.14 -13.82
C ALA A 142 -14.95 -26.35 -14.99
N ILE A 143 -15.55 -25.27 -15.52
CA ILE A 143 -16.49 -25.33 -16.65
C ILE A 143 -15.78 -25.67 -17.95
N PHE A 144 -14.63 -25.03 -18.23
CA PHE A 144 -13.94 -25.16 -19.52
C PHE A 144 -12.97 -26.35 -19.59
N LEU A 145 -12.25 -26.68 -18.51
CA LEU A 145 -11.32 -27.83 -18.46
C LEU A 145 -12.00 -29.12 -17.96
N GLY A 146 -13.22 -29.03 -17.41
CA GLY A 146 -13.90 -30.14 -16.74
C GLY A 146 -13.24 -30.50 -15.40
N PHE A 147 -13.95 -31.26 -14.55
CA PHE A 147 -13.49 -31.70 -13.21
C PHE A 147 -12.23 -32.61 -13.20
N LYS A 148 -11.47 -32.68 -14.30
CA LYS A 148 -10.37 -33.62 -14.52
C LYS A 148 -8.98 -33.08 -14.15
N SER A 149 -8.90 -32.06 -13.31
CA SER A 149 -7.63 -31.56 -12.80
C SER A 149 -7.73 -31.26 -11.31
N PHE A 150 -7.66 -32.29 -10.47
CA PHE A 150 -7.07 -32.27 -9.13
C PHE A 150 -6.42 -33.62 -8.85
#